data_AF-A0A522PD08-F1
#
_entry.id   AF-A0A522PD08-F1
#
_cell.length_a   1.000
_cell.length_b   1.000
_cell.length_c   1.000
_cell.angle_alpha   90.00
_cell.angle_beta   90.00
_cell.angle_gamma   90.00
#
_symmetry.space_group_name_H-M   'P 1'
#
loop_
_entity.id
_entity.type
_entity.pdbx_description
1 polymer ?
#
loop_
_entity_poly.entity_id
_entity_poly.type
_entity_poly.pdbx_seq_one_letter_code
_entity_poly.pdbx_strand_id
1 'polypeptide(L)'
;MNRRTMLAAMGAGALYALPALPALADGGRTIATDGFTFVVPAGWREAKAGRGANSVTHIGLWVQGSYADQAFIALDEDLDPGSTLAAFALVTENDMRSRLSKVFVDARDKLQMPNGMPGLRMKVEYLVGDSDTLYQQYVWLIYDGQIGISLAVGGRVGRLDLDEATKIASSLTVVWRGDGPPPPP
;
A
#
# COMPACT_ATOMS: atom_id res chain seq x y z
N MET A 1 -6.88 33.97 33.19
CA MET A 1 -5.96 33.76 32.05
C MET A 1 -6.77 33.83 30.77
N ASN A 2 -6.45 34.73 29.84
CA ASN A 2 -7.40 35.29 28.86
C ASN A 2 -7.32 34.60 27.47
N ARG A 3 -8.47 34.32 26.84
CA ARG A 3 -8.64 33.54 25.57
C ARG A 3 -7.87 34.07 24.35
N ARG A 4 -7.28 35.26 24.41
CA ARG A 4 -6.55 35.90 23.30
C ARG A 4 -5.10 35.44 23.14
N THR A 5 -4.51 34.78 24.14
CA THR A 5 -3.12 34.30 24.04
C THR A 5 -3.01 32.92 23.37
N MET A 6 -4.11 32.18 23.24
CA MET A 6 -4.09 30.84 22.62
C MET A 6 -4.21 30.88 21.08
N LEU A 7 -4.80 31.94 20.51
CA LEU A 7 -4.93 32.08 19.06
C LEU A 7 -3.66 32.56 18.34
N ALA A 8 -2.64 33.06 19.06
CA ALA A 8 -1.37 33.44 18.47
C ALA A 8 -0.41 32.25 18.26
N ALA A 9 -0.69 31.09 18.88
CA ALA A 9 0.07 29.86 18.65
C ALA A 9 -0.46 29.03 17.46
N MET A 10 -1.56 29.46 16.82
CA MET A 10 -2.17 28.78 15.66
C MET A 10 -1.87 29.46 14.33
N GLY A 11 -1.00 30.48 14.30
CA GLY A 11 -0.59 31.16 13.08
C GLY A 11 0.79 30.71 12.60
N ALA A 12 0.84 30.10 11.41
CA ALA A 12 2.02 29.93 10.55
C ALA A 12 2.90 28.66 10.67
N GLY A 13 2.45 27.57 11.30
CA GLY A 13 3.24 26.32 11.36
C GLY A 13 2.56 25.04 10.86
N ALA A 14 1.26 25.06 10.56
CA ALA A 14 0.51 23.88 10.12
C ALA A 14 0.71 23.60 8.62
N LEU A 15 1.95 23.37 8.21
CA LEU A 15 2.19 22.45 7.10
C LEU A 15 1.82 21.07 7.63
N TYR A 16 0.71 20.53 7.14
CA TYR A 16 0.16 19.22 7.46
C TYR A 16 1.25 18.14 7.34
N ALA A 17 1.93 17.81 8.44
CA ALA A 17 2.79 16.65 8.51
C ALA A 17 1.89 15.41 8.51
N LEU A 18 1.79 14.74 7.35
CA LEU A 18 1.17 13.43 7.26
C LEU A 18 1.96 12.47 8.19
N PRO A 19 1.28 11.54 8.88
CA PRO A 19 1.94 10.62 9.78
C PRO A 19 2.94 9.75 9.00
N ALA A 20 4.22 9.80 9.38
CA ALA A 20 5.27 8.95 8.83
C ALA A 20 5.13 7.51 9.38
N LEU A 21 5.35 6.51 8.53
CA LEU A 21 5.28 5.10 8.92
C LEU A 21 6.57 4.66 9.67
N PRO A 22 6.49 3.77 10.67
CA PRO A 22 7.63 3.30 11.45
C PRO A 22 8.50 2.29 10.68
N ALA A 23 9.83 2.32 10.88
CA ALA A 23 10.77 1.38 10.26
C ALA A 23 10.56 -0.09 10.70
N LEU A 24 10.86 -1.04 9.82
CA LEU A 24 10.78 -2.48 10.07
C LEU A 24 11.96 -2.97 10.94
N ALA A 25 11.72 -3.95 11.81
CA ALA A 25 12.76 -4.56 12.66
C ALA A 25 13.70 -5.48 11.85
N ASP A 26 14.94 -5.64 12.31
CA ASP A 26 16.04 -6.34 11.63
C ASP A 26 15.67 -7.77 11.17
N GLY A 27 16.11 -8.15 9.95
CA GLY A 27 16.07 -9.52 9.44
C GLY A 27 15.31 -9.77 8.13
N GLY A 28 14.65 -8.75 7.57
CA GLY A 28 13.93 -8.89 6.29
C GLY A 28 14.85 -9.05 5.06
N ARG A 29 14.32 -9.67 4.00
CA ARG A 29 14.98 -9.76 2.69
C ARG A 29 14.65 -8.52 1.87
N THR A 30 15.67 -7.75 1.52
CA THR A 30 15.54 -6.66 0.55
C THR A 30 15.37 -7.23 -0.85
N ILE A 31 14.32 -6.77 -1.52
CA ILE A 31 14.09 -7.03 -2.93
C ILE A 31 14.26 -5.70 -3.66
N ALA A 32 15.20 -5.68 -4.60
CA ALA A 32 15.43 -4.56 -5.48
C ALA A 32 14.98 -4.97 -6.89
N THR A 33 14.26 -4.07 -7.55
CA THR A 33 14.14 -4.15 -9.00
C THR A 33 14.24 -2.75 -9.59
N ASP A 34 14.06 -2.61 -10.90
CA ASP A 34 14.16 -1.33 -11.58
C ASP A 34 13.22 -0.32 -10.90
N GLY A 35 13.81 0.71 -10.28
CA GLY A 35 13.08 1.84 -9.70
C GLY A 35 12.50 1.64 -8.30
N PHE A 36 12.68 0.48 -7.66
CA PHE A 36 12.15 0.28 -6.31
C PHE A 36 12.97 -0.68 -5.44
N THR A 37 12.82 -0.51 -4.14
CA THR A 37 13.39 -1.38 -3.12
C THR A 37 12.36 -1.57 -2.01
N PHE A 38 12.13 -2.80 -1.60
CA PHE A 38 11.24 -3.10 -0.47
C PHE A 38 11.81 -4.22 0.37
N VAL A 39 11.37 -4.31 1.62
CA VAL A 39 11.82 -5.33 2.55
C VAL A 39 10.66 -6.28 2.85
N VAL A 40 10.87 -7.56 2.51
CA VAL A 40 9.97 -8.64 2.91
C VAL A 40 10.42 -9.16 4.28
N PRO A 41 9.54 -9.30 5.28
CA PRO A 41 9.94 -9.83 6.58
C PRO A 41 10.53 -11.25 6.49
N ALA A 42 11.39 -11.62 7.44
CA ALA A 42 11.92 -12.97 7.54
C ALA A 42 10.80 -14.02 7.70
N GLY A 43 11.01 -15.22 7.17
CA GLY A 43 10.07 -16.36 7.29
C GLY A 43 8.94 -16.38 6.26
N TRP A 44 8.82 -15.34 5.43
CA TRP A 44 7.92 -15.32 4.29
C TRP A 44 8.55 -16.04 3.10
N ARG A 45 7.76 -16.88 2.42
CA ARG A 45 8.22 -17.62 1.23
C ARG A 45 7.69 -16.96 -0.03
N GLU A 46 8.56 -16.82 -1.01
CA GLU A 46 8.18 -16.37 -2.34
C GLU A 46 7.27 -17.42 -3.00
N ALA A 47 6.20 -16.96 -3.62
CA ALA A 47 5.25 -17.75 -4.39
C ALA A 47 5.25 -17.26 -5.84
N LYS A 48 5.00 -18.18 -6.78
CA LYS A 48 4.82 -17.78 -8.18
C LYS A 48 3.54 -16.97 -8.30
N ALA A 49 3.66 -15.69 -8.61
CA ALA A 49 2.54 -14.90 -9.08
C ALA A 49 2.06 -15.47 -10.43
N GLY A 50 0.75 -15.43 -10.68
CA GLY A 50 0.21 -15.71 -12.01
C GLY A 50 0.69 -14.66 -13.03
N ARG A 51 0.46 -14.87 -14.32
CA ARG A 51 0.62 -13.78 -15.30
C ARG A 51 -0.47 -12.74 -15.04
N GLY A 52 -0.07 -11.49 -14.83
CA GLY A 52 -0.99 -10.36 -14.73
C GLY A 52 -1.72 -10.14 -16.06
N ALA A 53 -2.88 -9.51 -16.01
CA ALA A 53 -3.54 -8.98 -17.19
C ALA A 53 -2.69 -7.85 -17.80
N ASN A 54 -2.95 -7.52 -19.07
CA ASN A 54 -2.08 -6.81 -20.03
C ASN A 54 -1.51 -5.41 -19.64
N SER A 55 -1.71 -4.92 -18.43
CA SER A 55 -1.16 -3.63 -17.94
C SER A 55 -0.49 -3.71 -16.57
N VAL A 56 -0.52 -4.87 -15.88
CA VAL A 56 0.03 -5.04 -14.53
C VAL A 56 1.18 -6.04 -14.55
N THR A 57 2.35 -5.59 -14.12
CA THR A 57 3.54 -6.42 -13.90
C THR A 57 3.58 -6.84 -12.44
N HIS A 58 3.36 -8.14 -12.18
CA HIS A 58 3.58 -8.71 -10.85
C HIS A 58 5.09 -8.74 -10.56
N ILE A 59 5.50 -7.98 -9.56
CA ILE A 59 6.88 -7.90 -9.12
C ILE A 59 7.19 -9.09 -8.21
N GLY A 60 6.26 -9.44 -7.34
CA GLY A 60 6.33 -10.69 -6.60
C GLY A 60 5.19 -10.87 -5.61
N LEU A 61 5.10 -12.10 -5.12
CA LEU A 61 4.12 -12.55 -4.16
C LEU A 61 4.86 -13.32 -3.06
N TRP A 62 4.65 -12.95 -1.82
CA TRP A 62 5.15 -13.68 -0.66
C TRP A 62 3.99 -14.11 0.20
N VAL A 63 4.13 -15.29 0.79
CA VAL A 63 3.12 -15.84 1.69
C VAL A 63 3.74 -16.35 2.97
N GLN A 64 2.96 -16.30 4.05
CA GLN A 64 3.31 -16.87 5.34
C GLN A 64 2.19 -17.81 5.79
N GLY A 65 2.56 -18.94 6.41
CA GLY A 65 1.61 -19.92 6.95
C GLY A 65 1.20 -21.04 5.98
N SER A 66 0.25 -21.86 6.46
CA SER A 66 -0.35 -22.98 5.71
C SER A 66 -1.48 -22.50 4.79
N TYR A 67 -1.97 -23.36 3.87
CA TYR A 67 -3.06 -23.00 2.93
C TYR A 67 -4.34 -22.51 3.64
N ALA A 68 -4.58 -22.98 4.87
CA ALA A 68 -5.74 -22.59 5.66
C ALA A 68 -5.55 -21.26 6.41
N ASP A 69 -4.35 -20.67 6.44
CA ASP A 69 -3.98 -19.50 7.26
C ASP A 69 -3.11 -18.48 6.49
N GLN A 70 -3.25 -18.40 5.16
CA GLN A 70 -2.34 -17.61 4.34
C GLN A 70 -2.46 -16.10 4.62
N ALA A 71 -1.38 -15.51 5.13
CA ALA A 71 -1.08 -14.10 4.95
C ALA A 71 -0.25 -13.93 3.67
N PHE A 72 -0.44 -12.81 2.98
CA PHE A 72 0.22 -12.51 1.71
C PHE A 72 0.74 -11.07 1.65
N ILE A 73 1.81 -10.89 0.88
CA ILE A 73 2.33 -9.61 0.40
C ILE A 73 2.36 -9.74 -1.12
N ALA A 74 1.65 -8.86 -1.83
CA ALA A 74 1.73 -8.76 -3.29
C ALA A 74 2.22 -7.36 -3.65
N LEU A 75 3.16 -7.29 -4.60
CA LEU A 75 3.70 -6.04 -5.11
C LEU A 75 3.56 -6.03 -6.63
N ASP A 76 2.90 -4.99 -7.13
CA ASP A 76 2.51 -4.87 -8.53
C ASP A 76 2.85 -3.48 -9.07
N GLU A 77 3.28 -3.44 -10.32
CA GLU A 77 3.53 -2.22 -11.10
C GLU A 77 2.51 -2.10 -12.24
N ASP A 78 1.89 -0.93 -12.38
CA ASP A 78 0.93 -0.58 -13.41
C ASP A 78 1.48 0.57 -14.28
N LEU A 79 1.49 0.39 -15.60
CA LEU A 79 2.08 1.35 -16.55
C LEU A 79 1.08 2.41 -17.08
N ASP A 80 -0.18 2.39 -16.65
CA ASP A 80 -1.15 3.46 -16.91
C ASP A 80 -2.26 3.48 -15.85
N PRO A 81 -1.94 3.79 -14.58
CA PRO A 81 -2.91 3.74 -13.48
C PRO A 81 -4.00 4.84 -13.54
N GLY A 82 -3.95 5.73 -14.53
CA GLY A 82 -4.78 6.93 -14.63
C GLY A 82 -4.08 8.21 -14.16
N SER A 83 -4.61 9.37 -14.53
CA SER A 83 -3.96 10.68 -14.40
C SER A 83 -3.77 11.22 -12.98
N THR A 84 -4.26 10.51 -11.94
CA THR A 84 -4.17 10.91 -10.53
C THR A 84 -4.22 9.71 -9.59
N LEU A 85 -3.72 9.86 -8.36
CA LEU A 85 -3.81 8.85 -7.29
C LEU A 85 -5.25 8.44 -6.96
N ALA A 86 -6.20 9.38 -7.08
CA ALA A 86 -7.62 9.10 -6.87
C ALA A 86 -8.22 8.25 -8.02
N ALA A 87 -7.81 8.52 -9.26
CA ALA A 87 -8.17 7.70 -10.41
C ALA A 87 -7.58 6.28 -10.26
N PHE A 88 -6.32 6.17 -9.83
CA PHE A 88 -5.69 4.87 -9.58
C PHE A 88 -6.44 4.08 -8.52
N ALA A 89 -6.75 4.70 -7.38
CA ALA A 89 -7.54 4.07 -6.32
C ALA A 89 -8.91 3.58 -6.78
N LEU A 90 -9.55 4.31 -7.70
CA LEU A 90 -10.84 3.92 -8.28
C LEU A 90 -10.69 2.74 -9.24
N VAL A 91 -9.66 2.73 -10.09
CA VAL A 91 -9.35 1.61 -10.99
C VAL A 91 -9.06 0.35 -10.19
N THR A 92 -8.21 0.42 -9.16
CA THR A 92 -7.91 -0.71 -8.27
C THR A 92 -9.16 -1.20 -7.55
N GLU A 93 -10.00 -0.31 -7.02
CA GLU A 93 -11.27 -0.72 -6.39
C GLU A 93 -12.18 -1.44 -7.37
N ASN A 94 -12.33 -0.92 -8.59
CA ASN A 94 -13.18 -1.51 -9.61
C ASN A 94 -12.68 -2.90 -10.04
N ASP A 95 -11.36 -3.08 -10.20
CA ASP A 95 -10.77 -4.40 -10.48
C ASP A 95 -11.08 -5.38 -9.35
N MET A 96 -10.86 -4.97 -8.10
CA MET A 96 -11.18 -5.80 -6.93
C MET A 96 -12.67 -6.18 -6.90
N ARG A 97 -13.58 -5.21 -7.09
CA ARG A 97 -15.04 -5.47 -7.11
C ARG A 97 -15.48 -6.36 -8.25
N SER A 98 -14.77 -6.34 -9.38
CA SER A 98 -15.09 -7.20 -10.53
C SER A 98 -14.65 -8.66 -10.31
N ARG A 99 -13.66 -8.89 -9.45
CA ARG A 99 -13.02 -10.20 -9.25
C ARG A 99 -13.36 -10.86 -7.91
N LEU A 100 -13.72 -10.07 -6.91
CA LEU A 100 -13.91 -10.51 -5.52
C LEU A 100 -15.37 -10.34 -5.08
N SER A 101 -15.81 -11.22 -4.18
CA SER A 101 -17.16 -11.21 -3.65
C SER A 101 -17.27 -10.33 -2.39
N LYS A 102 -18.36 -9.58 -2.28
CA LYS A 102 -18.71 -8.73 -1.12
C LYS A 102 -17.54 -7.85 -0.64
N VAL A 103 -17.04 -6.99 -1.53
CA VAL A 103 -15.97 -6.04 -1.23
C VAL A 103 -16.49 -4.86 -0.42
N PHE A 104 -15.89 -4.63 0.75
CA PHE A 104 -16.12 -3.49 1.63
C PHE A 104 -14.83 -2.66 1.72
N VAL A 105 -14.90 -1.38 1.33
CA VAL A 105 -13.79 -0.44 1.51
C VAL A 105 -14.05 0.33 2.79
N ASP A 106 -13.23 0.07 3.81
CA ASP A 106 -13.42 0.59 5.17
C ASP A 106 -12.76 1.97 5.35
N ALA A 107 -11.58 2.18 4.74
CA ALA A 107 -10.86 3.44 4.87
C ALA A 107 -10.09 3.80 3.60
N ARG A 108 -9.91 5.12 3.38
CA ARG A 108 -9.06 5.72 2.35
C ARG A 108 -8.29 6.88 2.95
N ASP A 109 -7.01 6.66 3.21
CA ASP A 109 -6.16 7.63 3.89
C ASP A 109 -5.05 8.07 2.95
N LYS A 110 -4.92 9.39 2.76
CA LYS A 110 -3.71 9.95 2.13
C LYS A 110 -2.55 9.82 3.10
N LEU A 111 -1.39 9.47 2.59
CA LEU A 111 -0.16 9.35 3.36
C LEU A 111 1.04 9.82 2.54
N GLN A 112 2.14 10.04 3.22
CA GLN A 112 3.43 10.27 2.60
C GLN A 112 4.30 9.05 2.86
N MET A 113 4.82 8.46 1.80
CA MET A 113 5.77 7.36 1.89
C MET A 113 7.07 7.87 2.54
N PRO A 114 7.89 7.02 3.17
CA PRO A 114 9.13 7.47 3.83
C PRO A 114 10.14 8.16 2.90
N ASN A 115 10.05 7.92 1.59
CA ASN A 115 10.82 8.62 0.55
C ASN A 115 10.20 9.97 0.11
N GLY A 116 9.15 10.44 0.77
CA GLY A 116 8.49 11.72 0.50
C GLY A 116 7.40 11.69 -0.58
N MET A 117 7.21 10.57 -1.27
CA MET A 117 6.22 10.47 -2.35
C MET A 117 4.79 10.35 -1.80
N PRO A 118 3.79 10.93 -2.49
CA PRO A 118 2.41 10.71 -2.11
C PRO A 118 2.01 9.26 -2.23
N GLY A 119 1.25 8.81 -1.25
CA GLY A 119 0.59 7.52 -1.28
C GLY A 119 -0.85 7.61 -0.81
N LEU A 120 -1.61 6.56 -1.11
CA LEU A 120 -2.96 6.37 -0.62
C LEU A 120 -3.06 4.96 -0.05
N ARG A 121 -3.49 4.84 1.20
CA ARG A 121 -3.84 3.56 1.82
C ARG A 121 -5.32 3.32 1.65
N MET A 122 -5.68 2.14 1.16
CA MET A 122 -7.04 1.61 1.21
C MET A 122 -7.09 0.41 2.14
N LYS A 123 -8.03 0.39 3.07
CA LYS A 123 -8.37 -0.82 3.82
C LYS A 123 -9.59 -1.47 3.16
N VAL A 124 -9.45 -2.72 2.75
CA VAL A 124 -10.47 -3.48 2.03
C VAL A 124 -10.71 -4.80 2.74
N GLU A 125 -11.98 -5.15 2.92
CA GLU A 125 -12.41 -6.44 3.42
C GLU A 125 -13.26 -7.15 2.37
N TYR A 126 -13.05 -8.45 2.15
CA TYR A 126 -13.76 -9.21 1.11
C TYR A 126 -13.86 -10.69 1.46
N LEU A 127 -14.85 -11.38 0.89
CA LEU A 127 -15.02 -12.83 1.04
C LEU A 127 -14.28 -13.59 -0.07
N VAL A 128 -13.67 -14.71 0.30
CA VAL A 128 -13.00 -15.62 -0.64
C VAL A 128 -13.77 -16.93 -0.79
N GLY A 129 -14.27 -17.17 -2.00
CA GLY A 129 -15.00 -18.38 -2.38
C GLY A 129 -16.37 -18.53 -1.72
N ASP A 130 -16.86 -19.76 -1.64
CA ASP A 130 -18.12 -20.12 -0.99
C ASP A 130 -17.98 -20.25 0.54
N SER A 131 -16.75 -20.20 1.04
CA SER A 131 -16.49 -20.11 2.48
C SER A 131 -16.69 -18.66 2.92
N ASP A 132 -17.45 -18.42 3.99
CA ASP A 132 -17.58 -17.10 4.62
C ASP A 132 -16.26 -16.59 5.27
N THR A 133 -15.11 -16.93 4.69
CA THR A 133 -13.80 -16.47 5.15
C THR A 133 -13.61 -15.03 4.71
N LEU A 134 -13.67 -14.11 5.68
CA LEU A 134 -13.35 -12.70 5.49
C LEU A 134 -11.84 -12.50 5.46
N TYR A 135 -11.36 -11.86 4.40
CA TYR A 135 -10.00 -11.38 4.25
C TYR A 135 -9.97 -9.88 4.45
N GLN A 136 -8.91 -9.40 5.08
CA GLN A 136 -8.59 -7.99 5.20
C GLN A 136 -7.30 -7.73 4.43
N GLN A 137 -7.32 -6.69 3.61
CA GLN A 137 -6.21 -6.27 2.78
C GLN A 137 -6.01 -4.77 2.94
N TYR A 138 -4.77 -4.39 3.16
CA TYR A 138 -4.34 -3.01 3.09
C TYR A 138 -3.60 -2.82 1.77
N VAL A 139 -4.02 -1.83 0.99
CA VAL A 139 -3.43 -1.49 -0.32
C VAL A 139 -2.78 -0.14 -0.21
N TRP A 140 -1.48 -0.07 -0.46
CA TRP A 140 -0.75 1.18 -0.59
C TRP A 140 -0.51 1.45 -2.06
N LEU A 141 -1.06 2.57 -2.51
CA LEU A 141 -0.94 3.05 -3.88
C LEU A 141 0.04 4.21 -3.90
N ILE A 142 0.97 4.16 -4.83
CA ILE A 142 1.97 5.20 -5.08
C ILE A 142 1.91 5.53 -6.55
N TYR A 143 1.99 6.81 -6.88
CA TYR A 143 1.86 7.28 -8.25
C TYR A 143 2.87 8.36 -8.55
N ASP A 144 3.55 8.20 -9.69
CA ASP A 144 4.58 9.12 -10.15
C ASP A 144 4.15 9.91 -11.42
N GLY A 145 2.88 9.84 -11.83
CA GLY A 145 2.45 10.48 -13.08
C GLY A 145 2.43 9.55 -14.29
N GLN A 146 3.25 8.49 -14.29
CA GLN A 146 3.36 7.53 -15.39
C GLN A 146 3.20 6.08 -14.91
N ILE A 147 3.70 5.79 -13.71
CA ILE A 147 3.73 4.46 -13.12
C ILE A 147 2.94 4.48 -11.82
N GLY A 148 2.08 3.48 -11.67
CA GLY A 148 1.36 3.16 -10.45
C GLY A 148 2.03 1.97 -9.77
N ILE A 149 2.31 2.07 -8.49
CA ILE A 149 2.78 0.93 -7.70
C ILE A 149 1.70 0.63 -6.67
N SER A 150 1.29 -0.63 -6.61
CA SER A 150 0.40 -1.12 -5.57
C SER A 150 1.09 -2.20 -4.75
N LEU A 151 1.12 -1.97 -3.44
CA LEU A 151 1.53 -2.96 -2.45
C LEU A 151 0.29 -3.40 -1.69
N ALA A 152 -0.05 -4.68 -1.78
CA ALA A 152 -1.10 -5.28 -0.99
C ALA A 152 -0.49 -6.14 0.12
N VAL A 153 -0.88 -5.89 1.37
CA VAL A 153 -0.57 -6.75 2.51
C VAL A 153 -1.87 -7.18 3.15
N GLY A 154 -2.10 -8.48 3.26
CA GLY A 154 -3.39 -8.98 3.70
C GLY A 154 -3.40 -10.45 4.10
N GLY A 155 -4.55 -10.89 4.57
CA GLY A 155 -4.76 -12.26 5.03
C GLY A 155 -6.14 -12.41 5.66
N ARG A 156 -6.39 -13.57 6.28
CA ARG A 156 -7.61 -13.76 7.07
C ARG A 156 -7.66 -12.73 8.21
N VAL A 157 -8.85 -12.19 8.48
CA VAL A 157 -9.06 -11.25 9.59
C VAL A 157 -8.47 -11.80 10.89
N GLY A 158 -7.69 -10.97 11.61
CA GLY A 158 -7.05 -11.31 12.87
C GLY A 158 -5.68 -11.99 12.77
N ARG A 159 -5.16 -12.25 11.55
CA ARG A 159 -3.82 -12.84 11.35
C ARG A 159 -2.70 -11.83 11.09
N LEU A 160 -3.05 -10.72 10.47
CA LEU A 160 -2.12 -9.62 10.20
C LEU A 160 -2.77 -8.36 10.74
N ASP A 161 -2.07 -7.66 11.63
CA ASP A 161 -2.56 -6.41 12.17
C ASP A 161 -2.09 -5.22 11.31
N LEU A 162 -2.72 -4.07 11.55
CA LEU A 162 -2.40 -2.85 10.82
C LEU A 162 -0.96 -2.38 11.06
N ASP A 163 -0.37 -2.68 12.22
CA ASP A 163 0.96 -2.21 12.59
C ASP A 163 2.04 -2.95 11.79
N GLU A 164 1.92 -4.27 11.66
CA GLU A 164 2.79 -5.09 10.80
C GLU A 164 2.64 -4.70 9.33
N ALA A 165 1.40 -4.54 8.86
CA ALA A 165 1.12 -4.12 7.49
C ALA A 165 1.75 -2.75 7.18
N THR A 166 1.62 -1.81 8.12
CA THR A 166 2.18 -0.46 8.07
C THR A 166 3.71 -0.49 8.06
N LYS A 167 4.35 -1.34 8.87
CA LYS A 167 5.81 -1.52 8.86
C LYS A 167 6.28 -2.02 7.50
N ILE A 168 5.64 -3.05 6.93
CA ILE A 168 6.00 -3.58 5.60
C ILE A 168 5.90 -2.47 4.55
N ALA A 169 4.79 -1.73 4.55
CA ALA A 169 4.59 -0.62 3.62
C ALA A 169 5.63 0.50 3.77
N SER A 170 6.07 0.79 5.00
CA SER A 170 7.13 1.79 5.25
C SER A 170 8.47 1.44 4.59
N SER A 171 8.73 0.15 4.35
CA SER A 171 10.00 -0.28 3.76
C SER A 171 10.08 -0.03 2.25
N LEU A 172 8.94 0.24 1.61
CA LEU A 172 8.87 0.47 0.18
C LEU A 172 9.47 1.84 -0.15
N THR A 173 10.64 1.79 -0.76
CA THR A 173 11.34 2.91 -1.36
C THR A 173 11.07 2.87 -2.86
N VAL A 174 10.50 3.95 -3.37
CA VAL A 174 10.31 4.13 -4.81
C VAL A 174 11.23 5.24 -5.29
N VAL A 175 11.86 5.04 -6.44
CA VAL A 175 12.66 6.05 -7.11
C VAL A 175 11.79 6.69 -8.18
N TRP A 176 11.71 8.01 -8.15
CA TRP A 176 11.10 8.81 -9.20
C TRP A 176 11.77 8.51 -10.55
N ARG A 177 10.98 8.14 -11.58
CA ARG A 177 11.52 7.80 -12.92
C ARG A 177 11.32 8.86 -13.99
N GLY A 178 10.62 9.95 -13.70
CA GLY A 178 10.32 11.01 -14.69
C GLY A 178 11.41 12.07 -14.86
N ASP A 179 11.31 12.86 -15.93
CA ASP A 179 12.09 14.09 -16.10
C ASP A 179 11.46 15.23 -15.28
N GLY A 180 12.13 15.68 -14.21
CA GLY A 180 11.66 16.78 -13.34
C GLY A 180 11.46 16.41 -11.87
N PRO A 181 10.94 17.32 -11.03
CA PRO A 181 10.62 16.99 -9.63
C PRO A 181 9.38 16.07 -9.55
N PRO A 182 9.27 15.21 -8.52
CA PRO A 182 8.11 14.34 -8.34
C PRO A 182 6.80 15.14 -8.18
N PRO A 183 5.64 14.58 -8.56
CA PRO A 183 4.36 15.25 -8.48
C PRO A 183 4.06 15.60 -7.02
N PRO A 184 3.40 16.75 -6.78
CA PRO A 184 3.04 17.16 -5.44
C PRO A 184 2.02 16.19 -4.81
N PRO A 185 1.97 16.11 -3.47
CA PRO A 185 1.10 15.18 -2.74
C PRO A 185 -0.40 15.52 -2.74
#